data_AF-A0AAJ0GN24-F1
#
_entry.id   AF-A0AAJ0GN24-F1
#
_cell.length_a   1.000
_cell.length_b   1.000
_cell.length_c   1.000
_cell.angle_alpha   90.00
_cell.angle_beta   90.00
_cell.angle_gamma   90.00
#
_symmetry.space_group_name_H-M   'P 1'
#
loop_
_entity.id
_entity.type
_entity.pdbx_description
1 polymer ?
#
loop_
_entity_poly.entity_id
_entity_poly.type
_entity_poly.pdbx_seq_one_letter_code
_entity_poly.pdbx_strand_id
1 'polypeptide(L)'
;MTIAHTGIKVAAAQHAAVVAWYEAALASIGYKNAMSFAEGQVVGFADSAGHIDWWITAATAQDGATAILPTHTAFAANDRASVDRFHADAVAAGGTCNGKPGIRPFSGPTYYAAFVLDPAGNNIEVVCTAEA
;
A
#
# COMPACT_ATOMS: atom_id res chain seq x y z
N MET A 1 -8.89 -0.08 15.56
CA MET A 1 -8.95 -0.60 14.18
C MET A 1 -9.79 -1.88 14.21
N THR A 2 -10.80 -2.05 13.35
CA THR A 2 -11.65 -3.28 13.35
C THR A 2 -10.99 -4.43 12.57
N ILE A 3 -10.08 -4.12 11.65
CA ILE A 3 -9.18 -5.08 10.99
C ILE A 3 -7.87 -5.11 11.79
N ALA A 4 -7.40 -6.30 12.14
CA ALA A 4 -6.15 -6.47 12.90
C ALA A 4 -4.91 -6.46 12.00
N HIS A 5 -4.99 -7.11 10.83
CA HIS A 5 -3.99 -7.09 9.77
C HIS A 5 -4.59 -7.64 8.48
N THR A 6 -3.99 -7.31 7.34
CA THR A 6 -4.29 -7.87 6.03
C THR A 6 -3.05 -7.80 5.14
N GLY A 7 -3.14 -8.25 3.90
CA GLY A 7 -2.00 -8.19 2.98
C GLY A 7 -2.32 -8.66 1.58
N ILE A 8 -1.29 -8.61 0.75
CA ILE A 8 -1.32 -9.07 -0.63
C ILE A 8 -0.35 -10.23 -0.85
N LYS A 9 -0.70 -11.05 -1.83
CA LYS A 9 0.21 -12.01 -2.44
C LYS A 9 0.63 -11.47 -3.80
N VAL A 10 1.91 -11.60 -4.12
CA VAL A 10 2.48 -11.18 -5.41
C VAL A 10 3.35 -12.29 -5.99
N ALA A 11 3.58 -12.25 -7.30
CA ALA A 11 4.45 -13.23 -7.94
C ALA A 11 5.85 -13.16 -7.31
N ALA A 12 6.50 -14.31 -7.09
CA ALA A 12 7.83 -14.38 -6.48
C ALA A 12 8.84 -13.46 -7.20
N ALA A 13 8.77 -13.39 -8.53
CA ALA A 13 9.64 -12.54 -9.34
C ALA A 13 9.43 -11.02 -9.14
N GLN A 14 8.25 -10.61 -8.65
CA GLN A 14 7.91 -9.21 -8.39
C GLN A 14 8.09 -8.81 -6.93
N HIS A 15 8.18 -9.79 -6.01
CA HIS A 15 8.10 -9.56 -4.57
C HIS A 15 9.09 -8.52 -4.05
N ALA A 16 10.38 -8.64 -4.39
CA ALA A 16 11.39 -7.68 -3.92
C ALA A 16 11.12 -6.25 -4.43
N ALA A 17 10.69 -6.10 -5.68
CA ALA A 17 10.37 -4.79 -6.26
C ALA A 17 9.12 -4.18 -5.60
N VAL A 18 8.12 -5.00 -5.30
CA VAL A 18 6.91 -4.58 -4.59
C VAL A 18 7.25 -4.16 -3.16
N VAL A 19 8.03 -4.94 -2.41
CA VAL A 19 8.47 -4.58 -1.05
C VAL A 19 9.19 -3.23 -1.04
N ALA A 20 10.18 -3.04 -1.92
CA ALA A 20 10.90 -1.77 -2.02
C ALA A 20 9.99 -0.59 -2.38
N TRP A 21 8.98 -0.82 -3.24
CA TRP A 21 7.99 0.19 -3.56
C TRP A 21 7.15 0.57 -2.35
N TYR A 22 6.69 -0.39 -1.54
CA TYR A 22 5.91 -0.11 -0.33
C TYR A 22 6.73 0.61 0.75
N GLU A 23 8.03 0.31 0.88
CA GLU A 23 8.94 1.06 1.76
C GLU A 23 9.01 2.53 1.39
N ALA A 24 9.13 2.85 0.08
CA ALA A 24 9.16 4.22 -0.39
C ALA A 24 7.78 4.90 -0.31
N ALA A 25 6.73 4.24 -0.81
CA ALA A 25 5.39 4.81 -0.93
C ALA A 25 4.77 5.12 0.44
N LEU A 26 4.84 4.18 1.39
CA LEU A 26 4.15 4.32 2.67
C LEU A 26 4.97 5.02 3.77
N ALA A 27 6.26 5.33 3.53
CA ALA A 27 7.07 6.10 4.47
C ALA A 27 6.44 7.46 4.82
N SER A 28 5.80 8.10 3.83
CA SER A 28 5.10 9.39 3.98
C SER A 28 3.93 9.36 4.96
N ILE A 29 3.34 8.19 5.20
CA ILE A 29 2.27 7.95 6.17
C ILE A 29 2.76 7.20 7.42
N GLY A 30 4.09 7.11 7.58
CA GLY A 30 4.73 6.61 8.80
C GLY A 30 4.83 5.09 8.90
N TYR A 31 4.62 4.36 7.80
CA TYR A 31 4.84 2.92 7.74
C TYR A 31 6.31 2.60 7.49
N LYS A 32 6.77 1.46 8.02
CA LYS A 32 8.11 0.93 7.80
C LYS A 32 8.10 -0.59 7.73
N ASN A 33 9.02 -1.15 6.95
CA ASN A 33 9.31 -2.58 7.02
C ASN A 33 9.81 -2.93 8.44
N ALA A 34 9.08 -3.80 9.13
CA ALA A 34 9.27 -4.07 10.55
C ALA A 34 9.56 -5.54 10.85
N MET A 35 9.22 -6.44 9.93
CA MET A 35 9.29 -7.88 10.17
C MET A 35 9.42 -8.66 8.87
N SER A 36 10.18 -9.75 8.92
CA SER A 36 10.38 -10.63 7.78
C SER A 36 10.50 -12.08 8.21
N PHE A 37 9.87 -13.00 7.46
CA PHE A 37 9.88 -14.44 7.70
C PHE A 37 10.13 -15.22 6.42
N ALA A 38 10.31 -16.55 6.56
CA ALA A 38 10.47 -17.47 5.44
C ALA A 38 11.53 -16.97 4.44
N GLU A 39 12.71 -16.64 4.98
CA GLU A 39 13.85 -16.15 4.17
C GLU A 39 13.52 -14.90 3.32
N GLY A 40 12.63 -14.04 3.81
CA GLY A 40 12.25 -12.81 3.10
C GLY A 40 10.98 -12.91 2.27
N GLN A 41 10.37 -14.10 2.16
CA GLN A 41 9.17 -14.29 1.36
C GLN A 41 7.93 -13.62 1.95
N VAL A 42 7.92 -13.33 3.24
CA VAL A 42 6.81 -12.65 3.93
C VAL A 42 7.37 -11.43 4.63
N VAL A 43 6.94 -10.24 4.22
CA VAL A 43 7.38 -8.96 4.79
C VAL A 43 6.18 -8.24 5.40
N GLY A 44 6.32 -7.81 6.65
CA GLY A 44 5.31 -7.07 7.41
C GLY A 44 5.74 -5.62 7.62
N PHE A 45 4.82 -4.70 7.36
CA PHE A 45 5.00 -3.28 7.60
C PHE A 45 4.25 -2.85 8.85
N ALA A 46 4.90 -2.04 9.67
CA ALA A 46 4.32 -1.47 10.88
C ALA A 46 3.96 0.00 10.67
N ASP A 47 2.82 0.42 11.22
CA ASP A 47 2.47 1.83 11.39
C ASP A 47 3.42 2.53 12.41
N SER A 48 3.21 3.83 12.62
CA SER A 48 3.99 4.61 13.58
C SER A 48 3.78 4.22 15.06
N ALA A 49 2.70 3.48 15.36
CA ALA A 49 2.43 2.94 16.70
C ALA A 49 3.07 1.55 16.90
N GLY A 50 3.64 0.96 15.85
CA GLY A 50 4.29 -0.36 15.88
C GLY A 50 3.33 -1.52 15.58
N HIS A 51 2.10 -1.26 15.12
CA HIS A 51 1.18 -2.31 14.70
C HIS A 51 1.57 -2.83 13.32
N ILE A 52 1.87 -4.12 13.21
CA ILE A 52 2.18 -4.78 11.93
C ILE A 52 0.88 -5.26 11.31
N ASP A 53 0.27 -4.43 10.46
CA ASP A 53 -1.06 -4.67 9.89
C ASP A 53 -1.08 -4.84 8.36
N TRP A 54 0.06 -4.64 7.69
CA TRP A 54 0.19 -4.79 6.24
C TRP A 54 1.27 -5.80 5.84
N TRP A 55 0.89 -6.82 5.09
CA TRP A 55 1.76 -7.93 4.72
C TRP A 55 1.93 -8.08 3.20
N ILE A 56 3.15 -8.37 2.76
CA ILE A 56 3.48 -8.66 1.36
C ILE A 56 4.10 -10.05 1.31
N THR A 57 3.42 -10.98 0.65
CA THR A 57 3.79 -12.40 0.57
C THR A 57 4.15 -12.80 -0.85
N ALA A 58 5.31 -13.41 -1.04
CA ALA A 58 5.70 -14.02 -2.31
C ALA A 58 4.89 -15.31 -2.54
N ALA A 59 4.38 -15.49 -3.75
CA ALA A 59 3.79 -16.75 -4.15
C ALA A 59 4.84 -17.87 -4.19
N THR A 60 4.44 -19.09 -3.85
CA THR A 60 5.30 -20.28 -3.80
C THR A 60 4.77 -21.37 -4.72
N ALA A 61 5.54 -22.46 -4.92
CA ALA A 61 5.09 -23.59 -5.73
C ALA A 61 3.80 -24.25 -5.20
N GLN A 62 3.55 -24.12 -3.90
CA GLN A 62 2.36 -24.62 -3.20
C GLN A 62 1.09 -23.84 -3.57
N ASP A 63 1.20 -22.63 -4.10
CA ASP A 63 0.07 -21.82 -4.55
C ASP A 63 -0.53 -22.30 -5.89
N GLY A 64 0.15 -23.23 -6.56
CA GLY A 64 -0.25 -23.75 -7.87
C GLY A 64 -0.20 -22.70 -8.98
N ALA A 65 -0.85 -22.98 -10.11
CA ALA A 65 -0.90 -22.09 -11.27
C ALA A 65 -1.99 -21.01 -11.18
N THR A 66 -2.45 -20.68 -9.98
CA THR A 66 -3.56 -19.73 -9.79
C THR A 66 -3.11 -18.33 -10.17
N ALA A 67 -3.90 -17.64 -10.99
CA ALA A 67 -3.65 -16.25 -11.31
C ALA A 67 -3.73 -15.38 -10.04
N ILE A 68 -2.69 -14.59 -9.80
CA ILE A 68 -2.70 -13.57 -8.75
C ILE A 68 -3.40 -12.34 -9.33
N LEU A 69 -4.58 -12.02 -8.78
CA LEU A 69 -5.38 -10.90 -9.26
C LEU A 69 -5.04 -9.63 -8.47
N PRO A 70 -5.00 -8.46 -9.13
CA PRO A 70 -4.86 -7.19 -8.45
C PRO A 70 -5.94 -6.97 -7.40
N THR A 71 -5.54 -6.44 -6.25
CA THR A 71 -6.47 -6.03 -5.19
C THR A 71 -6.52 -4.51 -5.07
N HIS A 72 -7.50 -4.03 -4.32
CA HIS A 72 -7.57 -2.63 -3.90
C HIS A 72 -7.45 -2.57 -2.38
N THR A 73 -6.62 -1.65 -1.88
CA THR A 73 -6.45 -1.40 -0.45
C THR A 73 -6.25 0.09 -0.22
N ALA A 74 -6.96 0.63 0.77
CA ALA A 74 -6.87 2.02 1.17
C ALA A 74 -6.26 2.15 2.57
N PHE A 75 -5.23 2.99 2.70
CA PHE A 75 -4.62 3.36 3.97
C PHE A 75 -5.17 4.70 4.44
N ALA A 76 -5.41 4.81 5.75
CA ALA A 76 -5.84 6.07 6.34
C ALA A 76 -4.64 7.02 6.55
N ALA A 77 -4.82 8.28 6.18
CA ALA A 77 -3.91 9.37 6.48
C ALA A 77 -4.56 10.39 7.42
N ASN A 78 -3.76 10.96 8.31
CA ASN A 78 -4.22 11.96 9.28
C ASN A 78 -4.48 13.33 8.65
N ASP A 79 -3.84 13.63 7.52
CA ASP A 79 -3.96 14.90 6.82
C ASP A 79 -3.83 14.74 5.29
N ARG A 80 -4.30 15.76 4.55
CA ARG A 80 -4.26 15.80 3.08
C ARG A 80 -2.84 15.88 2.54
N ALA A 81 -1.93 16.52 3.27
CA ALA A 81 -0.53 16.65 2.85
C ALA A 81 0.18 15.28 2.82
N SER A 82 -0.20 14.35 3.69
CA SER A 82 0.29 12.98 3.71
C SER A 82 -0.20 12.20 2.49
N VAL A 83 -1.43 12.44 2.04
CA VAL A 83 -1.96 11.90 0.77
C VAL A 83 -1.16 12.41 -0.43
N ASP A 84 -0.83 13.71 -0.44
CA ASP A 84 -0.03 14.32 -1.50
C ASP A 84 1.39 13.74 -1.54
N ARG A 85 2.04 13.61 -0.37
CA ARG A 85 3.37 13.00 -0.22
C ARG A 85 3.37 11.55 -0.65
N PHE A 86 2.42 10.74 -0.18
CA PHE A 86 2.26 9.36 -0.63
C PHE A 86 2.23 9.26 -2.14
N HIS A 87 1.39 10.06 -2.81
CA HIS A 87 1.27 9.99 -4.26
C HIS A 87 2.59 10.36 -4.95
N ALA A 88 3.26 11.41 -4.50
CA ALA A 88 4.55 11.82 -5.06
C ALA A 88 5.62 10.71 -4.90
N ASP A 89 5.76 10.16 -3.69
CA ASP A 89 6.75 9.14 -3.35
C ASP A 89 6.45 7.83 -4.08
N ALA A 90 5.18 7.40 -4.12
CA ALA A 90 4.74 6.19 -4.79
C ALA A 90 4.95 6.23 -6.30
N VAL A 91 4.71 7.38 -6.95
CA VAL A 91 5.00 7.57 -8.39
C VAL A 91 6.51 7.63 -8.63
N ALA A 92 7.26 8.33 -7.77
CA ALA A 92 8.72 8.41 -7.88
C ALA A 92 9.40 7.04 -7.70
N ALA A 93 8.81 6.16 -6.88
CA ALA A 93 9.24 4.78 -6.68
C ALA A 93 8.90 3.83 -7.86
N GLY A 94 8.31 4.35 -8.94
CA GLY A 94 7.95 3.56 -10.13
C GLY A 94 6.51 3.05 -10.15
N GLY A 95 5.67 3.50 -9.23
CA GLY A 95 4.23 3.24 -9.27
C GLY A 95 3.55 4.00 -10.40
N THR A 96 2.45 3.43 -10.93
CA THR A 96 1.69 4.08 -12.01
C THR A 96 0.56 4.92 -11.41
N CYS A 97 0.53 6.22 -11.69
CA CYS A 97 -0.56 7.08 -11.25
C CYS A 97 -1.92 6.54 -11.74
N ASN A 98 -2.84 6.29 -10.80
CA ASN A 98 -4.20 5.81 -11.07
C ASN A 98 -5.28 6.81 -10.59
N GLY A 99 -4.85 7.97 -10.09
CA GLY A 99 -5.73 9.03 -9.60
C GLY A 99 -4.96 10.02 -8.74
N LYS A 100 -4.74 11.24 -9.27
CA LYS A 100 -4.02 12.30 -8.56
C LYS A 100 -4.71 12.67 -7.24
N PRO A 101 -3.97 13.22 -6.25
CA PRO A 101 -4.56 13.70 -5.01
C PRO A 101 -5.70 14.69 -5.28
N GLY A 102 -6.80 14.53 -4.54
CA GLY A 102 -7.95 15.42 -4.66
C GLY A 102 -9.19 14.91 -3.94
N ILE A 103 -10.21 15.76 -3.86
CA ILE A 103 -11.52 15.38 -3.34
C ILE A 103 -12.19 14.36 -4.28
N ARG A 104 -12.87 13.37 -3.70
CA ARG A 104 -13.73 12.40 -4.38
C ARG A 104 -15.19 12.69 -4.01
N PRO A 105 -15.89 13.57 -4.75
CA PRO A 105 -17.21 14.07 -4.34
C PRO A 105 -18.25 12.96 -4.13
N PHE A 106 -18.14 11.86 -4.88
CA PHE A 106 -19.02 10.69 -4.77
C PHE A 106 -18.86 9.92 -3.45
N SER A 107 -17.71 10.06 -2.77
CA SER A 107 -17.39 9.39 -1.50
C SER A 107 -17.60 10.31 -0.28
N GLY A 108 -18.01 11.57 -0.52
CA GLY A 108 -18.25 12.59 0.51
C GLY A 108 -17.38 13.85 0.35
N PRO A 109 -17.78 14.97 0.96
CA PRO A 109 -17.13 16.27 0.76
C PRO A 109 -15.72 16.37 1.36
N THR A 110 -15.38 15.51 2.32
CA THR A 110 -14.07 15.48 2.99
C THR A 110 -13.15 14.36 2.49
N TYR A 111 -13.63 13.49 1.59
CA TYR A 111 -12.88 12.33 1.12
C TYR A 111 -11.78 12.77 0.16
N TYR A 112 -10.60 13.05 0.69
CA TYR A 112 -9.42 13.44 -0.07
C TYR A 112 -8.50 12.24 -0.25
N ALA A 113 -8.27 11.81 -1.49
CA ALA A 113 -7.55 10.57 -1.76
C ALA A 113 -6.62 10.66 -2.96
N ALA A 114 -5.66 9.75 -3.03
CA ALA A 114 -4.81 9.50 -4.18
C ALA A 114 -4.66 7.99 -4.42
N PHE A 115 -4.46 7.61 -5.68
CA PHE A 115 -4.42 6.23 -6.14
C PHE A 115 -3.19 5.99 -6.99
N VAL A 116 -2.43 4.94 -6.68
CA VAL A 116 -1.25 4.51 -7.45
C VAL A 116 -1.28 2.99 -7.59
N LEU A 117 -1.05 2.50 -8.80
CA LEU A 117 -0.82 1.08 -9.01
C LEU A 117 0.60 0.72 -8.57
N ASP A 118 0.72 -0.31 -7.74
CA ASP A 118 2.02 -0.87 -7.38
C ASP A 118 2.65 -1.63 -8.57
N PRO A 119 3.91 -2.12 -8.47
CA PRO A 119 4.57 -2.87 -9.54
C PRO A 119 3.90 -4.21 -9.91
N ALA A 120 3.00 -4.73 -9.09
CA ALA A 120 2.20 -5.92 -9.35
C ALA A 120 0.79 -5.59 -9.89
N GLY A 121 0.45 -4.30 -10.02
CA GLY A 121 -0.83 -3.81 -10.52
C GLY A 121 -1.92 -3.63 -9.45
N ASN A 122 -1.62 -3.80 -8.16
CA ASN A 122 -2.58 -3.56 -7.08
C ASN A 122 -2.92 -2.07 -6.98
N ASN A 123 -4.19 -1.73 -6.79
CA ASN A 123 -4.66 -0.36 -6.69
C ASN A 123 -4.56 0.15 -5.25
N ILE A 124 -3.50 0.89 -4.95
CA ILE A 124 -3.22 1.39 -3.61
C ILE A 124 -3.72 2.81 -3.46
N GLU A 125 -4.56 3.00 -2.45
CA GLU A 125 -5.13 4.28 -2.07
C GLU A 125 -4.55 4.75 -0.74
N VAL A 126 -4.33 6.05 -0.63
CA VAL A 126 -4.24 6.72 0.66
C VAL A 126 -5.33 7.78 0.73
N VAL A 127 -6.09 7.76 1.82
CA VAL A 127 -7.27 8.60 2.02
C VAL A 127 -7.20 9.35 3.35
N CYS A 128 -7.56 10.63 3.29
CA CYS A 128 -7.84 11.46 4.45
C CYS A 128 -9.32 11.88 4.40
N THR A 129 -10.03 11.72 5.52
CA THR A 129 -11.44 12.13 5.66
C THR A 129 -11.63 13.32 6.60
N ALA A 130 -10.52 13.91 7.07
CA ALA A 130 -10.54 15.11 7.89
C ALA A 130 -10.98 16.34 7.08
N GLU A 131 -11.56 17.31 7.79
CA GLU A 131 -11.78 18.64 7.22
C GLU A 131 -10.43 19.32 6.89
N ALA A 132 -10.48 20.31 6.00
CA ALA A 132 -9.29 21.01 5.52
C ALA A 132 -8.69 21.93 6.58
#